data_AF-A0A959FVN5-F1
#
_entry.id   AF-A0A959FVN5-F1
#
_cell.length_a   1.000
_cell.length_b   1.000
_cell.length_c   1.000
_cell.angle_alpha   90.00
_cell.angle_beta   90.00
_cell.angle_gamma   90.00
#
_symmetry.space_group_name_H-M   'P 1'
#
loop_
_entity.id
_entity.type
_entity.pdbx_description
1 polymer ?
#
loop_
_entity_poly.entity_id
_entity_poly.type
_entity_poly.pdbx_seq_one_letter_code
_entity_poly.pdbx_strand_id
1 'polypeptide(L)'
;FEHAGAAGGWMDYLGYPFCRGRLFNTVEKDEGQYDQKQEIFWASGAAFVMRGALFHQLGGFDGDYFAHLEEIDLCWRLKRAGFKILCVPASTVYHLGGGTLDYESPHKTYLNFRNSLFTLIKNESRRKLLWLIPTRLVMDGLAAALFLLQGKTKHIRAILRAHWGFYKGFRKFWAKRRHYEDLIQKVSISPKANRKGIYPRSIVWQYYVMGRKQFKNLK
;
A
#
# COMPACT_ATOMS: atom_id res chain seq x y z
N PHE A 1 -9.36 -5.84 3.52
CA PHE A 1 -8.11 -6.11 4.28
C PHE A 1 -7.93 -5.05 5.35
N GLU A 2 -7.33 -5.44 6.47
CA GLU A 2 -6.79 -4.52 7.48
C GLU A 2 -5.29 -4.72 7.58
N HIS A 3 -4.58 -3.61 7.73
CA HIS A 3 -3.14 -3.59 7.88
C HIS A 3 -2.68 -3.15 9.27
N ALA A 4 -3.62 -2.71 10.12
CA ALA A 4 -3.36 -2.43 11.52
C ALA A 4 -3.04 -3.74 12.29
N GLY A 5 -2.26 -3.60 13.37
CA GLY A 5 -1.91 -4.70 14.26
C GLY A 5 -0.82 -5.65 13.73
N ALA A 6 0.04 -5.20 12.82
CA ALA A 6 1.16 -5.98 12.28
C ALA A 6 2.51 -5.28 12.52
N ALA A 7 3.62 -6.00 12.38
CA ALA A 7 4.99 -5.53 12.63
C ALA A 7 5.58 -4.72 11.45
N GLY A 8 4.73 -3.91 10.81
CA GLY A 8 5.07 -2.97 9.75
C GLY A 8 4.90 -3.46 8.31
N GLY A 9 4.81 -2.49 7.41
CA GLY A 9 4.35 -2.68 6.03
C GLY A 9 5.48 -2.91 5.02
N TRP A 10 5.23 -3.85 4.11
CA TRP A 10 6.05 -4.18 2.95
C TRP A 10 5.27 -3.96 1.67
N MET A 11 5.97 -3.90 0.55
CA MET A 11 5.40 -3.68 -0.78
C MET A 11 5.99 -4.69 -1.75
N ASP A 12 5.15 -5.38 -2.52
CA ASP A 12 5.66 -6.31 -3.52
C ASP A 12 6.06 -5.60 -4.82
N TYR A 13 6.69 -6.30 -5.77
CA TYR A 13 7.16 -5.68 -7.01
C TYR A 13 6.01 -5.19 -7.93
N LEU A 14 4.80 -5.70 -7.73
CA LEU A 14 3.57 -5.26 -8.41
C LEU A 14 2.84 -4.15 -7.65
N GLY A 15 3.41 -3.69 -6.54
CA GLY A 15 2.84 -2.61 -5.73
C GLY A 15 1.62 -3.04 -4.91
N TYR A 16 1.54 -4.32 -4.51
CA TYR A 16 0.63 -4.75 -3.45
C TYR A 16 1.25 -4.51 -2.07
N PRO A 17 0.60 -3.70 -1.21
CA PRO A 17 1.02 -3.57 0.17
C PRO A 17 0.61 -4.83 0.96
N PHE A 18 1.50 -5.29 1.83
CA PHE A 18 1.25 -6.36 2.79
C PHE A 18 2.02 -6.10 4.07
N CYS A 19 1.81 -6.89 5.12
CA CYS A 19 2.40 -6.62 6.43
C CYS A 19 3.22 -7.79 6.94
N ARG A 20 4.30 -7.48 7.65
CA ARG A 20 5.09 -8.45 8.40
C ARG A 20 4.30 -8.88 9.64
N GLY A 21 4.07 -10.19 9.83
CA GLY A 21 3.21 -10.73 10.90
C GLY A 21 1.72 -10.85 10.54
N ARG A 22 1.31 -10.34 9.37
CA ARG A 22 -0.06 -10.49 8.86
C ARG A 22 -0.09 -10.54 7.33
N LEU A 23 -0.23 -11.74 6.77
CA LEU A 23 -0.36 -11.95 5.34
C LEU A 23 -1.82 -12.19 4.97
N PHE A 24 -2.44 -11.18 4.34
CA PHE A 24 -3.86 -11.20 3.96
C PHE A 24 -4.77 -11.54 5.15
N ASN A 25 -5.35 -12.75 5.18
CA ASN A 25 -6.25 -13.22 6.23
C ASN A 25 -5.54 -14.09 7.28
N THR A 26 -4.24 -14.32 7.14
CA THR A 26 -3.45 -15.07 8.12
C THR A 26 -2.70 -14.09 9.04
N VAL A 27 -2.95 -14.18 10.33
CA VAL A 27 -2.18 -13.51 11.38
C VAL A 27 -1.19 -14.52 11.94
N GLU A 28 0.09 -14.15 12.01
CA GLU A 28 1.10 -14.98 12.63
C GLU A 28 1.01 -14.84 14.15
N LYS A 29 1.17 -15.95 14.87
CA LYS A 29 1.36 -15.91 16.31
C LYS A 29 2.71 -15.24 16.60
N ASP A 30 2.72 -14.27 17.50
CA ASP A 30 3.96 -13.65 17.96
C ASP A 30 4.61 -14.52 19.05
N GLU A 31 5.83 -14.96 18.78
CA GLU A 31 6.71 -15.76 19.61
C GLU A 31 8.05 -15.01 19.83
N GLY A 32 8.06 -13.69 19.63
CA GLY A 32 9.23 -12.81 19.76
C GLY A 32 9.96 -12.57 18.43
N GLN A 33 9.49 -13.13 17.31
CA GLN A 33 10.11 -12.95 16.01
C GLN A 33 9.98 -11.51 15.48
N TYR A 34 9.11 -10.68 16.07
CA TYR A 34 8.88 -9.30 15.66
C TYR A 34 9.49 -8.24 16.59
N ASP A 35 10.19 -8.62 17.66
CA ASP A 35 10.67 -7.70 18.71
C ASP A 35 11.81 -6.77 18.28
N GLN A 36 12.48 -7.09 17.17
CA GLN A 36 13.58 -6.30 16.66
C GLN A 36 13.10 -5.11 15.81
N LYS A 37 13.69 -3.95 16.08
CA LYS A 37 13.50 -2.75 15.27
C LYS A 37 13.86 -3.04 13.82
N GLN A 38 12.90 -2.84 12.93
CA GLN A 38 13.04 -3.23 11.52
C GLN A 38 12.72 -2.05 10.62
N GLU A 39 13.53 -1.84 9.59
CA GLU A 39 13.17 -0.93 8.51
C GLU A 39 12.12 -1.55 7.59
N ILE A 40 11.04 -0.82 7.38
CA ILE A 40 9.83 -1.22 6.65
C ILE A 40 9.60 -0.28 5.46
N PHE A 41 8.75 -0.66 4.51
CA PHE A 41 8.42 0.19 3.38
C PHE A 41 7.42 1.29 3.75
N TRP A 42 6.43 0.95 4.57
CA TRP A 42 5.35 1.84 4.97
C TRP A 42 4.86 1.52 6.38
N ALA A 43 4.38 2.53 7.09
CA ALA A 43 3.81 2.40 8.44
C ALA A 43 2.29 2.56 8.38
N SER A 44 1.56 1.89 9.28
CA SER A 44 0.11 2.02 9.36
C SER A 44 -0.29 3.41 9.86
N GLY A 45 -1.32 4.01 9.26
CA GLY A 45 -1.89 5.29 9.73
C GLY A 45 -2.46 5.23 11.14
N ALA A 46 -2.72 4.05 11.69
CA ALA A 46 -3.23 3.86 13.05
C ALA A 46 -2.24 4.28 14.14
N ALA A 47 -0.94 4.14 13.90
CA ALA A 47 0.12 4.49 14.85
C ALA A 47 1.39 4.86 14.08
N PHE A 48 1.53 6.16 13.81
CA PHE A 48 2.62 6.72 13.01
C PHE A 48 3.08 8.06 13.58
N VAL A 49 4.40 8.24 13.64
CA VAL A 49 5.03 9.50 14.05
C VAL A 49 6.09 9.88 13.03
N MET A 50 6.08 11.15 12.62
CA MET A 50 7.13 11.74 11.81
C MET A 50 7.37 13.20 12.20
N ARG A 51 8.48 13.77 11.73
CA ARG A 51 8.75 15.20 11.89
C ARG A 51 7.66 16.02 11.18
N GLY A 52 6.97 16.90 11.91
CA GLY A 52 5.90 17.73 11.38
C GLY A 52 6.35 18.60 10.20
N ALA A 53 7.53 19.23 10.30
CA ALA A 53 8.10 19.99 9.19
C ALA A 53 8.25 19.15 7.91
N LEU A 54 8.70 17.90 8.03
CA LEU A 54 8.85 16.99 6.88
C LEU A 54 7.49 16.57 6.31
N PHE A 55 6.46 16.40 7.15
CA PHE A 55 5.09 16.12 6.71
C PHE A 55 4.58 17.26 5.80
N HIS A 56 4.72 18.50 6.26
CA HIS A 56 4.28 19.67 5.50
C HIS A 56 5.11 19.89 4.23
N GLN A 57 6.44 19.73 4.30
CA GLN A 57 7.33 19.89 3.14
C GLN A 57 7.04 18.85 2.04
N LEU A 58 6.60 17.64 2.40
CA LEU A 58 6.19 16.63 1.43
C LEU A 58 4.77 16.83 0.92
N GLY A 59 4.01 17.79 1.44
CA GLY A 59 2.63 18.08 1.04
C GLY A 59 1.57 17.24 1.75
N GLY A 60 1.90 16.68 2.92
CA GLY A 60 0.96 15.95 3.78
C GLY A 60 0.30 14.74 3.12
N PHE A 61 -0.87 14.34 3.64
CA PHE A 61 -1.72 13.34 2.99
C PHE A 61 -2.42 13.93 1.77
N ASP A 62 -2.65 13.09 0.76
CA ASP A 62 -3.41 13.48 -0.42
C ASP A 62 -4.90 13.26 -0.19
N GLY A 63 -5.65 14.35 0.05
CA GLY A 63 -7.08 14.30 0.36
C GLY A 63 -7.97 13.67 -0.71
N ASP A 64 -7.50 13.53 -1.95
CA ASP A 64 -8.28 12.86 -3.02
C ASP A 64 -8.39 11.34 -2.82
N TYR A 65 -7.61 10.75 -1.91
CA TYR A 65 -7.75 9.35 -1.52
C TYR A 65 -9.01 9.14 -0.68
N PHE A 66 -9.43 10.15 0.10
CA PHE A 66 -10.43 10.10 1.16
C PHE A 66 -10.08 9.12 2.29
N ALA A 67 -9.91 7.83 1.98
CA ALA A 67 -9.47 6.79 2.89
C ALA A 67 -8.74 5.66 2.14
N HIS A 68 -7.87 4.96 2.85
CA HIS A 68 -6.99 3.89 2.37
C HIS A 68 -5.90 4.37 1.38
N LEU A 69 -4.66 3.97 1.66
CA LEU A 69 -3.44 4.17 0.86
C LEU A 69 -2.85 5.60 0.96
N GLU A 70 -3.49 6.54 1.64
CA GLU A 70 -2.94 7.88 1.87
C GLU A 70 -1.62 7.84 2.65
N GLU A 71 -1.52 6.95 3.62
CA GLU A 71 -0.33 6.74 4.43
C GLU A 71 0.77 6.02 3.64
N ILE A 72 0.38 5.09 2.78
CA ILE A 72 1.31 4.34 1.92
C ILE A 72 1.90 5.28 0.86
N ASP A 73 1.10 6.15 0.25
CA ASP A 73 1.56 7.18 -0.68
C ASP A 73 2.58 8.12 -0.02
N LEU A 74 2.30 8.61 1.19
CA LEU A 74 3.23 9.44 1.95
C LEU A 74 4.53 8.69 2.29
N CYS A 75 4.43 7.44 2.76
CA CYS A 75 5.59 6.60 3.04
C CYS A 75 6.44 6.35 1.78
N TRP A 76 5.80 6.17 0.62
CA TRP A 76 6.51 5.99 -0.64
C TRP A 76 7.25 7.28 -1.04
N ARG A 77 6.64 8.45 -0.86
CA ARG A 77 7.32 9.74 -1.06
C ARG A 77 8.53 9.91 -0.14
N LEU A 78 8.41 9.55 1.14
CA LEU A 78 9.54 9.52 2.10
C LEU A 78 10.67 8.59 1.60
N LYS A 79 10.33 7.38 1.15
CA LYS A 79 11.29 6.42 0.59
C LYS A 79 11.96 6.95 -0.67
N ARG A 80 11.22 7.64 -1.55
CA ARG A 80 11.78 8.30 -2.74
C ARG A 80 12.76 9.42 -2.40
N ALA A 81 12.54 10.14 -1.30
CA ALA A 81 13.46 11.14 -0.76
C ALA A 81 14.66 10.54 0.03
N GLY A 82 14.77 9.20 0.11
CA GLY A 82 15.87 8.51 0.76
C GLY A 82 15.69 8.24 2.26
N PHE A 83 14.58 8.66 2.86
CA PHE A 83 14.34 8.46 4.30
C PHE A 83 14.09 6.98 4.65
N LYS A 84 14.37 6.64 5.90
CA LYS A 84 14.02 5.35 6.51
C LYS A 84 12.68 5.44 7.22
N ILE A 85 11.94 4.34 7.23
CA ILE A 85 10.70 4.17 8.00
C ILE A 85 10.90 2.93 8.84
N LEU A 86 10.68 3.03 10.16
CA LEU A 86 11.06 2.00 11.12
C LEU A 86 9.81 1.53 11.87
N CYS A 87 9.64 0.21 11.97
CA CYS A 87 8.79 -0.38 12.99
C CYS A 87 9.57 -0.41 14.30
N VAL A 88 8.97 0.06 15.40
CA VAL A 88 9.56 0.07 16.74
C VAL A 88 8.68 -0.77 17.66
N PRO A 89 8.95 -2.07 17.82
CA PRO A 89 8.11 -3.00 18.57
C PRO A 89 7.94 -2.63 20.05
N ALA A 90 8.90 -1.91 20.63
CA ALA A 90 8.81 -1.39 22.00
C ALA A 90 7.70 -0.34 22.23
N SER A 91 7.08 0.18 21.16
CA SER A 91 5.99 1.17 21.24
C SER A 91 4.69 0.58 20.66
N THR A 92 3.91 -0.08 21.53
CA THR A 92 2.66 -0.77 21.14
C THR A 92 1.44 0.13 21.31
N VAL A 93 0.55 0.13 20.31
CA VAL A 93 -0.73 0.83 20.33
C VAL A 93 -1.84 -0.15 19.98
N TYR A 94 -2.91 -0.16 20.77
CA TYR A 94 -4.11 -0.94 20.50
C TYR A 94 -5.06 -0.13 19.61
N HIS A 95 -5.46 -0.71 18.48
CA HIS A 95 -6.33 -0.06 17.50
C HIS A 95 -7.55 -0.95 17.24
N LEU A 96 -8.74 -0.39 17.43
CA LEU A 96 -9.99 -1.03 17.04
C LEU A 96 -10.24 -0.84 15.55
N GLY A 97 -10.04 -1.89 14.78
CA GLY A 97 -10.24 -1.88 13.33
C GLY A 97 -11.70 -1.73 12.91
N GLY A 98 -11.92 -1.28 11.67
CA GLY A 98 -13.26 -1.22 11.05
C GLY A 98 -14.14 -0.03 11.44
N GLY A 99 -13.63 0.96 12.17
CA GLY A 99 -14.42 2.11 12.62
C GLY A 99 -15.01 2.99 11.50
N THR A 100 -14.25 3.24 10.42
CA THR A 100 -14.71 4.11 9.32
C THR A 100 -15.50 3.35 8.25
N LEU A 101 -15.07 2.13 7.91
CA LEU A 101 -15.67 1.30 6.88
C LEU A 101 -15.59 -0.17 7.29
N ASP A 102 -16.75 -0.82 7.26
CA ASP A 102 -16.86 -2.26 7.49
C ASP A 102 -15.99 -3.07 6.51
N TYR A 103 -15.53 -4.24 6.96
CA TYR A 103 -14.60 -5.08 6.22
C TYR A 103 -15.16 -5.59 4.91
N GLU A 104 -16.46 -5.89 4.87
CA GLU A 104 -17.15 -6.40 3.68
C GLU A 104 -17.76 -5.27 2.82
N SER A 105 -17.44 -4.00 3.12
CA SER A 105 -17.99 -2.86 2.38
C SER A 105 -17.53 -2.86 0.91
N PRO A 106 -18.45 -2.85 -0.07
CA PRO A 106 -18.10 -2.64 -1.48
C PRO A 106 -17.49 -1.26 -1.72
N HIS A 107 -17.80 -0.26 -0.88
CA HIS A 107 -17.16 1.05 -0.96
C HIS A 107 -15.66 0.97 -0.61
N LYS A 108 -15.31 0.17 0.41
CA LYS A 108 -13.91 -0.13 0.76
C LYS A 108 -13.19 -0.84 -0.40
N THR A 109 -13.85 -1.79 -1.07
CA THR A 109 -13.31 -2.41 -2.29
C THR A 109 -13.04 -1.36 -3.37
N TYR A 110 -14.01 -0.51 -3.68
CA TYR A 110 -13.86 0.57 -4.65
C TYR A 110 -12.64 1.46 -4.35
N LEU A 111 -12.51 1.93 -3.10
CA LEU A 111 -11.40 2.79 -2.69
C LEU A 111 -10.06 2.07 -2.82
N ASN A 112 -9.94 0.84 -2.31
CA ASN A 112 -8.68 0.09 -2.35
C ASN A 112 -8.17 -0.12 -3.79
N PHE A 113 -9.04 -0.58 -4.70
CA PHE A 113 -8.65 -0.81 -6.10
C PHE A 113 -8.27 0.50 -6.81
N ARG A 114 -9.10 1.55 -6.66
CA ARG A 114 -8.85 2.87 -7.29
C ARG A 114 -7.57 3.51 -6.76
N ASN A 115 -7.44 3.58 -5.44
CA ASN A 115 -6.35 4.27 -4.76
C ASN A 115 -5.03 3.52 -4.93
N SER A 116 -5.05 2.18 -5.00
CA SER A 116 -3.86 1.39 -5.32
C SER A 116 -3.28 1.79 -6.69
N LEU A 117 -4.10 1.88 -7.74
CA LEU A 117 -3.64 2.30 -9.07
C LEU A 117 -3.11 3.74 -9.10
N PHE A 118 -3.77 4.67 -8.40
CA PHE A 118 -3.27 6.04 -8.28
C PHE A 118 -1.95 6.15 -7.51
N THR A 119 -1.76 5.33 -6.48
CA THR A 119 -0.50 5.26 -5.72
C THR A 119 0.65 4.88 -6.63
N LEU A 120 0.43 3.90 -7.53
CA LEU A 120 1.42 3.49 -8.53
C LEU A 120 1.76 4.63 -9.49
N ILE A 121 0.74 5.26 -10.09
CA ILE A 121 0.94 6.38 -11.03
C ILE A 121 1.77 7.50 -10.42
N LYS A 122 1.50 7.84 -9.15
CA LYS A 122 2.19 8.94 -8.46
C LYS A 122 3.65 8.62 -8.14
N ASN A 123 3.96 7.38 -7.78
CA ASN A 123 5.23 7.06 -7.12
C ASN A 123 6.19 6.16 -7.91
N GLU A 124 5.68 5.28 -8.77
CA GLU A 124 6.49 4.32 -9.50
C GLU A 124 7.17 4.96 -10.73
N SER A 125 8.28 4.41 -11.21
CA SER A 125 8.96 4.93 -12.41
C SER A 125 8.08 4.82 -13.68
N ARG A 126 8.16 5.82 -14.57
CA ARG A 126 7.35 5.87 -15.81
C ARG A 126 7.56 4.62 -16.68
N ARG A 127 8.79 4.14 -16.77
CA ARG A 127 9.14 2.91 -17.52
C ARG A 127 8.44 1.68 -16.96
N LYS A 128 8.38 1.56 -15.63
CA LYS A 128 7.72 0.44 -14.97
C LYS A 128 6.19 0.51 -15.11
N LEU A 129 5.61 1.71 -15.09
CA LEU A 129 4.17 1.89 -15.25
C LEU A 129 3.62 1.34 -16.58
N LEU A 130 4.40 1.36 -17.66
CA LEU A 130 3.97 0.89 -18.99
C LEU A 130 3.51 -0.58 -18.97
N TRP A 131 4.21 -1.45 -18.24
CA TRP A 131 3.83 -2.86 -18.09
C TRP A 131 3.05 -3.12 -16.79
N LEU A 132 3.32 -2.34 -15.73
CA LEU A 132 2.73 -2.55 -14.42
C LEU A 132 1.23 -2.27 -14.40
N ILE A 133 0.77 -1.16 -15.00
CA ILE A 133 -0.65 -0.81 -14.99
C ILE A 133 -1.50 -1.86 -15.73
N PRO A 134 -1.17 -2.29 -16.97
CA PRO A 134 -1.89 -3.37 -17.63
C PRO A 134 -1.91 -4.66 -16.80
N THR A 135 -0.77 -5.05 -16.21
CA THR A 135 -0.68 -6.23 -15.33
C THR A 135 -1.63 -6.13 -14.15
N ARG A 136 -1.70 -4.96 -13.51
CA ARG A 136 -2.59 -4.71 -12.37
C ARG A 136 -4.06 -4.78 -12.75
N LEU A 137 -4.45 -4.24 -13.90
CA LEU A 137 -5.83 -4.33 -14.38
C LEU A 137 -6.25 -5.79 -14.65
N VAL A 138 -5.34 -6.62 -15.18
CA VAL A 138 -5.59 -8.07 -15.35
C VAL A 138 -5.77 -8.75 -13.99
N MET A 139 -4.91 -8.45 -13.00
CA MET A 139 -5.04 -9.02 -11.67
C MET A 139 -6.33 -8.59 -10.96
N ASP A 140 -6.76 -7.34 -11.13
CA ASP A 140 -8.04 -6.86 -10.63
C ASP A 140 -9.21 -7.63 -11.28
N GLY A 141 -9.10 -7.95 -12.58
CA GLY A 141 -10.04 -8.82 -13.28
C GLY A 141 -10.09 -10.25 -12.73
N LEU A 142 -8.93 -10.83 -12.40
CA LEU A 142 -8.87 -12.14 -11.72
C LEU A 142 -9.53 -12.09 -10.34
N ALA A 143 -9.30 -11.02 -9.58
CA ALA A 143 -9.98 -10.82 -8.29
C ALA A 143 -11.51 -10.69 -8.47
N ALA A 144 -11.97 -9.98 -9.50
CA ALA A 144 -13.39 -9.87 -9.83
C ALA A 144 -14.01 -11.23 -10.20
N ALA A 145 -13.28 -12.08 -10.96
CA ALA A 145 -13.72 -13.44 -11.27
C ALA A 145 -13.85 -14.31 -10.01
N LEU A 146 -12.90 -14.21 -9.07
CA LEU A 146 -13.00 -14.90 -7.78
C LEU A 146 -14.21 -14.42 -6.96
N PHE A 147 -14.52 -13.12 -6.96
CA PHE A 147 -15.74 -12.61 -6.32
C PHE A 147 -17.02 -13.10 -7.00
N LEU A 148 -17.00 -13.30 -8.32
CA LEU A 148 -18.13 -13.88 -9.05
C LEU A 148 -18.41 -15.31 -8.59
N LEU A 149 -17.37 -16.14 -8.47
CA LEU A 149 -17.48 -17.52 -7.96
C LEU A 149 -18.03 -17.57 -6.52
N GLN A 150 -17.83 -16.51 -5.73
CA GLN A 150 -18.36 -16.37 -4.37
C GLN A 150 -19.75 -15.73 -4.31
N GLY A 151 -20.37 -15.39 -5.45
CA GLY A 151 -21.66 -14.68 -5.50
C GLY A 151 -21.59 -13.21 -5.05
N LYS A 152 -20.40 -12.64 -4.89
CA LYS A 152 -20.15 -11.28 -4.36
C LYS A 152 -20.28 -10.18 -5.43
N THR A 153 -21.44 -10.09 -6.08
CA THR A 153 -21.69 -9.20 -7.24
C THR A 153 -21.48 -7.70 -6.95
N LYS A 154 -21.74 -7.24 -5.72
CA LYS A 154 -21.50 -5.86 -5.29
C LYS A 154 -20.02 -5.47 -5.38
N HIS A 155 -19.10 -6.39 -5.09
CA HIS A 155 -17.66 -6.16 -5.18
C HIS A 155 -17.17 -6.05 -6.63
N ILE A 156 -17.77 -6.81 -7.55
CA ILE A 156 -17.48 -6.72 -8.99
C ILE A 156 -17.84 -5.33 -9.50
N ARG A 157 -19.04 -4.84 -9.18
CA ARG A 157 -19.45 -3.47 -9.54
C ARG A 157 -18.53 -2.42 -8.94
N ALA A 158 -18.04 -2.63 -7.71
CA ALA A 158 -17.08 -1.74 -7.07
C ALA A 158 -15.73 -1.70 -7.80
N ILE A 159 -15.22 -2.84 -8.29
CA ILE A 159 -13.98 -2.91 -9.09
C ILE A 159 -14.15 -2.19 -10.43
N LEU A 160 -15.24 -2.44 -11.16
CA LEU A 160 -15.52 -1.74 -12.43
C LEU A 160 -15.62 -0.22 -12.21
N ARG A 161 -16.32 0.21 -11.15
CA ARG A 161 -16.39 1.61 -10.76
C ARG A 161 -15.03 2.18 -10.40
N ALA A 162 -14.15 1.39 -9.78
CA ALA A 162 -12.80 1.80 -9.41
C ALA A 162 -11.96 2.09 -10.66
N HIS A 163 -12.03 1.22 -11.67
CA HIS A 163 -11.36 1.42 -12.95
C HIS A 163 -11.90 2.64 -13.69
N TRP A 164 -13.22 2.81 -13.76
CA TRP A 164 -13.81 4.04 -14.32
C TRP A 164 -13.34 5.30 -13.59
N GLY A 165 -13.32 5.27 -12.26
CA GLY A 165 -12.81 6.36 -11.42
C GLY A 165 -11.33 6.63 -11.68
N PHE A 166 -10.53 5.59 -11.88
CA PHE A 166 -9.13 5.68 -12.25
C PHE A 166 -8.95 6.38 -13.60
N TYR A 167 -9.67 5.96 -14.65
CA TYR A 167 -9.60 6.60 -15.97
C TYR A 167 -10.04 8.06 -15.92
N LYS A 168 -11.16 8.36 -15.27
CA LYS A 168 -11.67 9.73 -15.09
C LYS A 168 -10.66 10.62 -14.34
N GLY A 169 -10.02 10.09 -13.31
CA GLY A 169 -9.05 10.82 -12.49
C GLY A 169 -7.61 10.81 -13.04
N PHE A 170 -7.33 10.05 -14.10
CA PHE A 170 -5.97 9.79 -14.57
C PHE A 170 -5.17 11.08 -14.80
N ARG A 171 -5.72 12.04 -15.55
CA ARG A 171 -5.02 13.31 -15.86
C ARG A 171 -4.69 14.11 -14.61
N LYS A 172 -5.62 14.16 -13.65
CA LYS A 172 -5.45 14.87 -12.37
C LYS A 172 -4.31 14.24 -11.56
N PHE A 173 -4.34 12.92 -11.37
CA PHE A 173 -3.31 12.21 -10.60
C PHE A 173 -1.95 12.18 -11.30
N TRP A 174 -1.95 12.13 -12.64
CA TRP A 174 -0.74 12.25 -13.44
C TRP A 174 -0.09 13.63 -13.28
N ALA A 175 -0.88 14.71 -13.28
CA ALA A 175 -0.37 16.06 -13.04
C ALA A 175 0.27 16.21 -11.65
N LYS A 176 -0.34 15.60 -10.62
CA LYS A 176 0.21 15.57 -9.25
C LYS A 176 1.57 14.89 -9.14
N ARG A 177 1.90 13.98 -10.06
CA ARG A 177 3.21 13.31 -10.07
C ARG A 177 4.35 14.32 -10.09
N ARG A 178 4.28 15.33 -10.97
CA ARG A 178 5.32 16.37 -11.08
C ARG A 178 5.40 17.18 -9.80
N HIS A 179 4.26 17.62 -9.29
CA HIS A 179 4.19 18.37 -8.03
C HIS A 179 4.88 17.64 -6.88
N TYR A 180 4.59 16.35 -6.67
CA TYR A 180 5.25 15.59 -5.61
C TYR A 180 6.71 15.27 -5.91
N GLU A 181 7.09 15.13 -7.18
CA GLU A 181 8.49 14.98 -7.59
C GLU A 181 9.33 16.21 -7.20
N ASP A 182 8.80 17.41 -7.40
CA ASP A 182 9.44 18.66 -6.98
C ASP A 182 9.58 18.75 -5.45
N LEU A 183 8.52 18.38 -4.70
CA LEU A 183 8.56 18.36 -3.24
C LEU A 183 9.58 17.35 -2.70
N ILE A 184 9.64 16.15 -3.29
CA ILE A 184 10.62 15.12 -2.93
C ILE A 184 12.05 15.62 -3.15
N GLN A 185 12.33 16.26 -4.28
CA GLN A 185 13.67 16.75 -4.60
C GLN A 185 14.17 17.77 -3.59
N LYS A 186 13.29 18.67 -3.10
CA LYS A 186 13.64 19.70 -2.10
C LYS A 186 14.09 19.14 -0.75
N VAL A 187 13.62 17.94 -0.39
CA VAL A 187 13.92 17.32 0.91
C VAL A 187 14.78 16.06 0.79
N SER A 188 15.24 15.72 -0.42
CA SER A 188 15.94 14.46 -0.66
C SER A 188 17.26 14.43 0.10
N ILE A 189 17.48 13.37 0.87
CA ILE A 189 18.72 13.15 1.63
C ILE A 189 19.65 12.14 0.94
N SER A 190 19.26 11.62 -0.22
CA SER A 190 20.04 10.66 -1.00
C SER A 190 19.79 10.84 -2.50
N PRO A 191 20.79 10.61 -3.36
CA PRO A 191 20.59 10.59 -4.80
C PRO A 191 19.72 9.40 -5.27
N LYS A 192 19.57 8.36 -4.44
CA LYS A 192 18.78 7.16 -4.77
C LYS A 192 17.63 7.00 -3.78
N ALA A 193 16.48 6.58 -4.31
CA ALA A 193 15.35 6.18 -3.49
C ALA A 193 15.73 5.00 -2.58
N ASN A 194 15.28 5.04 -1.33
CA ASN A 194 15.40 3.93 -0.41
C ASN A 194 14.38 2.85 -0.78
N ARG A 195 14.88 1.65 -1.11
CA ARG A 195 14.05 0.52 -1.57
C ARG A 195 13.84 -0.56 -0.51
N LYS A 196 14.33 -0.36 0.72
CA LYS A 196 14.16 -1.34 1.81
C LYS A 196 12.66 -1.53 2.10
N GLY A 197 12.24 -2.79 2.21
CA GLY A 197 10.84 -3.19 2.36
C GLY A 197 10.12 -3.50 1.03
N ILE A 198 10.80 -3.37 -0.11
CA ILE A 198 10.29 -3.90 -1.39
C ILE A 198 10.62 -5.38 -1.50
N TYR A 199 9.60 -6.21 -1.70
CA TYR A 199 9.70 -7.65 -1.93
C TYR A 199 9.70 -7.94 -3.44
N PRO A 200 10.67 -8.71 -3.99
CA PRO A 200 10.87 -8.82 -5.43
C PRO A 200 9.90 -9.77 -6.15
N ARG A 201 8.99 -10.45 -5.42
CA ARG A 201 8.04 -11.43 -5.98
C ARG A 201 6.59 -11.04 -5.70
N SER A 202 5.65 -11.67 -6.39
CA SER A 202 4.21 -11.38 -6.21
C SER A 202 3.73 -11.97 -4.90
N ILE A 203 3.33 -11.14 -3.93
CA ILE A 203 2.84 -11.63 -2.64
C ILE A 203 1.54 -12.42 -2.80
N VAL A 204 0.71 -12.03 -3.78
CA VAL A 204 -0.52 -12.74 -4.16
C VAL A 204 -0.18 -14.18 -4.59
N TRP A 205 0.81 -14.35 -5.46
CA TRP A 205 1.25 -15.68 -5.91
C TRP A 205 1.82 -16.51 -4.76
N GLN A 206 2.70 -15.92 -3.95
CA GLN A 206 3.30 -16.62 -2.80
C GLN A 206 2.22 -17.13 -1.84
N TYR A 207 1.19 -16.34 -1.59
CA TYR A 207 0.15 -16.67 -0.62
C TYR A 207 -0.90 -17.64 -1.17
N TYR A 208 -1.47 -17.36 -2.35
CA TYR A 208 -2.61 -18.11 -2.89
C TYR A 208 -2.19 -19.34 -3.70
N VAL A 209 -1.03 -19.30 -4.36
CA VAL A 209 -0.57 -20.41 -5.21
C VAL A 209 0.48 -21.25 -4.50
N MET A 210 1.49 -20.62 -3.88
CA MET A 210 2.55 -21.36 -3.18
C MET A 210 2.23 -21.69 -1.72
N GLY A 211 1.05 -21.28 -1.22
CA GLY A 211 0.60 -21.58 0.14
C GLY A 211 1.46 -20.97 1.25
N ARG A 212 2.30 -19.97 0.97
CA ARG A 212 3.18 -19.35 1.98
C ARG A 212 2.39 -18.37 2.83
N LYS A 213 2.12 -18.75 4.08
CA LYS A 213 1.29 -17.97 5.02
C LYS A 213 2.06 -17.20 6.10
N GLN A 214 3.35 -17.45 6.23
CA GLN A 214 4.23 -16.80 7.21
C GLN A 214 5.26 -15.91 6.53
N PHE A 215 5.55 -14.75 7.12
CA PHE A 215 6.49 -13.77 6.57
C PHE A 215 7.90 -14.36 6.41
N LYS A 216 8.35 -15.21 7.34
CA LYS A 216 9.66 -15.87 7.28
C LYS A 216 9.84 -16.79 6.06
N ASN A 217 8.73 -17.25 5.46
CA ASN A 217 8.76 -18.11 4.27
C ASN A 217 8.84 -17.31 2.95
N LEU A 218 8.75 -15.99 3.02
CA LEU A 218 8.93 -15.09 1.88
C LEU A 218 10.43 -14.91 1.62
N LYS A 219 10.98 -15.72 0.71
CA LYS A 219 12.37 -15.66 0.25
C LYS A 219 12.59 -14.52 -0.74
#